data_AF-A0A8T3LJQ3-F1
#
_entry.id   AF-A0A8T3LJQ3-F1
#
_cell.length_a   1.000
_cell.length_b   1.000
_cell.length_c   1.000
_cell.angle_alpha   90.00
_cell.angle_beta   90.00
_cell.angle_gamma   90.00
#
_symmetry.space_group_name_H-M   'P 1'
#
loop_
_entity.id
_entity.type
_entity.pdbx_description
1 polymer ?
#
loop_
_entity_poly.entity_id
_entity_poly.type
_entity_poly.pdbx_seq_one_letter_code
_entity_poly.pdbx_strand_id
1 'polypeptide(L)'
;PTHKLVMRALTLLQKHHVDYNVLVCVNRTSAQQPLQVYDFLCDAGVEFIQFIPVVERLADETAASDGLKLHAPGDIQGELTEWSVRP
;
A
#
# COMPACT_ATOMS: atom_id res chain seq x y z
N PRO A 1 15.80 -3.17 -5.39
CA PRO A 1 16.78 -2.39 -4.59
C PRO A 1 16.19 -1.72 -3.34
N THR A 2 14.92 -1.32 -3.35
CA THR A 2 14.26 -0.56 -2.27
C THR A 2 14.02 -1.37 -1.00
N HIS A 3 13.56 -2.62 -1.10
CA HIS A 3 13.25 -3.47 0.06
C HIS A 3 14.41 -3.63 1.05
N LYS A 4 15.62 -3.97 0.56
CA LYS A 4 16.80 -4.16 1.44
C LYS A 4 17.15 -2.91 2.25
N LEU A 5 16.95 -1.73 1.67
CA LEU A 5 17.21 -0.46 2.34
C LEU A 5 16.18 -0.19 3.44
N VAL A 6 14.89 -0.48 3.18
CA VAL A 6 13.82 -0.36 4.17
C VAL A 6 14.06 -1.30 5.36
N MET A 7 14.40 -2.57 5.10
CA MET A 7 14.68 -3.52 6.18
C MET A 7 15.89 -3.10 7.03
N ARG A 8 16.95 -2.57 6.40
CA ARG A 8 18.10 -2.01 7.13
C ARG A 8 17.69 -0.80 7.98
N ALA A 9 16.84 0.07 7.47
CA ALA A 9 16.34 1.23 8.22
C ALA A 9 15.47 0.80 9.41
N LEU A 10 14.58 -0.18 9.22
CA LEU A 10 13.77 -0.78 10.28
C LEU A 10 14.64 -1.31 11.43
N THR A 11 15.68 -2.10 11.12
CA THR A 11 16.61 -2.60 12.13
C THR A 11 17.33 -1.48 12.88
N LEU A 12 17.66 -0.36 12.22
CA LEU A 12 18.27 0.79 12.87
C LEU A 12 17.30 1.48 13.84
N LEU A 13 16.04 1.67 13.44
CA LEU A 13 15.00 2.24 14.31
C LEU A 13 14.79 1.37 15.55
N GLN A 14 14.66 0.06 15.36
CA GLN A 14 14.53 -0.92 16.45
C GLN A 14 15.73 -0.90 17.39
N LYS A 15 16.97 -0.90 16.85
CA LYS A 15 18.21 -0.86 17.63
C LYS A 15 18.30 0.36 18.56
N HIS A 16 17.75 1.49 18.12
CA HIS A 16 17.78 2.74 18.87
C HIS A 16 16.49 2.99 19.66
N HIS A 17 15.59 2.01 19.74
CA HIS A 17 14.31 2.12 20.45
C HIS A 17 13.48 3.34 20.01
N VAL A 18 13.51 3.64 18.70
CA VAL A 18 12.70 4.72 18.11
C VAL A 18 11.28 4.21 17.91
N ASP A 19 10.27 4.98 18.29
CA ASP A 19 8.87 4.67 17.98
C ASP A 19 8.59 4.85 16.48
N TYR A 20 7.91 3.88 15.87
CA TYR A 20 7.56 3.92 14.45
C TYR A 20 6.28 3.15 14.17
N ASN A 21 5.66 3.49 13.03
CA ASN A 21 4.58 2.73 12.42
C ASN A 21 5.03 2.25 11.03
N VAL A 22 4.61 1.05 10.64
CA VAL A 22 4.75 0.58 9.26
C VAL A 22 3.46 0.83 8.49
N LEU A 23 3.56 1.62 7.42
CA LEU A 23 2.45 1.86 6.49
C LEU A 23 2.49 0.81 5.38
N VAL A 24 1.40 0.07 5.21
CA VAL A 24 1.31 -1.05 4.28
C VAL A 24 0.19 -0.80 3.27
N CYS A 25 0.55 -0.50 2.03
CA CYS A 25 -0.42 -0.42 0.95
C CYS A 25 -0.94 -1.82 0.59
N VAL A 26 -2.26 -2.03 0.72
CA VAL A 26 -2.92 -3.30 0.39
C VAL A 26 -3.59 -3.16 -0.96
N ASN A 27 -3.07 -3.88 -1.95
CA ASN A 27 -3.65 -4.02 -3.27
C ASN A 27 -4.34 -5.40 -3.43
N ARG A 28 -4.97 -5.62 -4.59
CA ARG A 28 -5.69 -6.86 -4.92
C ARG A 28 -4.87 -8.13 -4.68
N THR A 29 -3.59 -8.13 -5.04
CA THR A 29 -2.70 -9.29 -4.87
C THR A 29 -2.39 -9.53 -3.40
N SER A 30 -1.97 -8.50 -2.66
CA SER A 30 -1.69 -8.64 -1.23
C SER A 30 -2.91 -9.04 -0.41
N ALA A 31 -4.10 -8.59 -0.79
CA ALA A 31 -5.36 -8.95 -0.15
C ALA A 31 -5.72 -10.43 -0.34
N GLN A 32 -5.18 -11.11 -1.35
CA GLN A 32 -5.35 -12.55 -1.55
C GLN A 32 -4.40 -13.38 -0.68
N GLN A 33 -3.35 -12.78 -0.13
CA GLN A 33 -2.38 -13.45 0.75
C GLN A 33 -2.14 -12.65 2.05
N PRO A 34 -3.21 -12.30 2.79
CA PRO A 34 -3.11 -11.37 3.92
C PRO A 34 -2.23 -11.91 5.05
N LEU A 35 -2.30 -13.21 5.33
CA LEU A 35 -1.47 -13.84 6.36
C LEU A 35 0.01 -13.80 6.02
N GLN A 36 0.39 -14.05 4.75
CA GLN A 36 1.80 -13.99 4.35
C GLN A 36 2.38 -12.58 4.55
N VAL A 37 1.60 -11.54 4.25
CA VAL A 37 2.01 -10.14 4.46
C VAL A 37 2.11 -9.84 5.95
N TYR A 38 1.11 -10.25 6.73
CA TYR A 38 1.08 -10.03 8.17
C TYR A 38 2.23 -10.74 8.90
N ASP A 39 2.42 -12.03 8.62
CA ASP A 39 3.48 -12.85 9.21
C ASP A 39 4.87 -12.29 8.88
N PHE A 40 5.09 -11.84 7.63
CA PHE A 40 6.33 -11.17 7.25
C PHE A 40 6.63 -9.92 8.10
N LEU A 41 5.61 -9.12 8.41
CA LEU A 41 5.77 -7.91 9.24
C LEU A 41 6.01 -8.27 10.70
N CYS A 42 5.29 -9.25 11.23
CA CYS A 42 5.49 -9.75 12.59
C CYS A 42 6.88 -10.37 12.77
N ASP A 43 7.34 -11.18 11.82
CA ASP A 43 8.68 -11.79 11.80
C ASP A 43 9.78 -10.72 11.72
N ALA A 44 9.49 -9.58 11.10
CA ALA A 44 10.38 -8.42 11.07
C ALA A 44 10.40 -7.60 12.38
N GLY A 45 9.61 -8.00 13.39
CA GLY A 45 9.54 -7.32 14.69
C GLY A 45 8.74 -6.02 14.65
N VAL A 46 7.78 -5.89 13.73
CA VAL A 46 6.89 -4.72 13.65
C VAL A 46 5.74 -4.87 14.64
N GLU A 47 5.54 -3.85 15.48
CA GLU A 47 4.49 -3.84 16.50
C GLU A 47 3.25 -3.02 16.07
N PHE A 48 3.46 -1.89 15.36
CA PHE A 48 2.39 -0.99 14.93
C PHE A 48 2.28 -0.96 13.41
N ILE A 49 1.16 -1.46 12.89
CA ILE A 49 0.90 -1.61 11.45
C ILE A 49 -0.35 -0.80 11.07
N GLN A 50 -0.23 0.02 10.02
CA GLN A 50 -1.36 0.70 9.39
C GLN A 50 -1.52 0.19 7.96
N PHE A 51 -2.60 -0.55 7.72
CA PHE A 51 -2.99 -0.96 6.38
C PHE A 51 -3.73 0.15 5.65
N ILE A 52 -3.33 0.41 4.41
CA ILE A 52 -3.89 1.46 3.55
C ILE A 52 -4.43 0.76 2.29
N PRO A 53 -5.74 0.61 2.13
CA PRO A 53 -6.31 -0.02 0.94
C PRO A 53 -6.04 0.85 -0.29
N VAL A 54 -5.44 0.26 -1.33
CA VAL A 54 -5.24 0.91 -2.63
C VAL A 54 -6.55 0.80 -3.41
N VAL A 55 -7.23 1.93 -3.55
CA VAL A 55 -8.47 2.07 -4.33
C VAL A 55 -8.25 3.18 -5.35
N GLU A 56 -8.05 2.78 -6.60
CA GLU A 56 -7.82 3.66 -7.73
C GLU A 56 -8.79 3.32 -8.86
N ARG A 57 -9.14 4.33 -9.65
CA ARG A 57 -10.09 4.19 -10.76
C ARG A 57 -9.43 4.64 -12.05
N LEU A 58 -9.82 3.99 -13.15
CA LEU A 58 -9.42 4.42 -14.48
C LEU A 58 -9.93 5.84 -14.76
N ALA A 59 -9.17 6.60 -15.55
CA ALA A 59 -9.56 7.94 -15.95
C ALA A 59 -10.94 7.94 -16.63
N ASP A 60 -11.76 8.94 -16.33
CA ASP A 60 -12.94 9.27 -17.12
C ASP A 60 -12.51 10.04 -18.39
N GLU A 61 -13.47 10.39 -19.25
CA GLU A 61 -13.18 11.13 -20.49
C GLU A 61 -12.49 12.48 -20.21
N THR A 62 -12.88 13.15 -19.13
CA THR A 62 -12.30 14.43 -18.71
C THR A 62 -10.82 14.26 -18.35
N ALA A 63 -10.52 13.38 -17.39
CA ALA A 63 -9.15 13.13 -16.95
C ALA A 63 -8.27 12.55 -18.07
N ALA A 64 -8.85 11.71 -18.94
CA ALA A 64 -8.14 11.18 -20.10
C ALA A 64 -7.78 12.27 -21.10
N SER A 65 -8.64 13.27 -21.29
CA SER A 65 -8.36 14.43 -22.17
C SER A 65 -7.20 15.28 -21.65
N ASP A 66 -6.99 15.29 -20.33
CA ASP A 66 -5.84 15.92 -19.65
C ASP A 66 -4.58 15.02 -19.61
N GLY A 67 -4.63 13.84 -20.23
CA GLY A 67 -3.52 12.88 -20.27
C GLY A 67 -3.31 12.09 -18.98
N LEU A 68 -4.27 12.14 -18.04
CA LEU A 68 -4.23 11.36 -16.81
C LEU A 68 -4.68 9.92 -17.09
N LYS A 69 -4.06 8.97 -16.39
CA LYS A 69 -4.43 7.54 -16.46
C LYS A 69 -5.43 7.12 -15.38
N LEU A 70 -5.50 7.91 -14.32
CA LEU A 70 -6.32 7.66 -13.15
C LEU A 70 -7.30 8.80 -12.95
N HIS A 71 -8.45 8.47 -12.38
CA HIS A 71 -9.42 9.45 -11.94
C HIS A 71 -8.88 10.32 -10.80
N ALA A 72 -9.46 11.50 -10.61
CA ALA A 72 -9.18 12.36 -9.47
C ALA A 72 -9.47 11.64 -8.13
N PRO A 73 -8.65 11.87 -7.08
CA PRO A 73 -8.88 11.31 -5.75
C PRO A 73 -10.24 11.74 -5.18
N GLY A 74 -10.90 10.84 -4.45
CA GLY A 74 -12.15 11.12 -3.75
C GLY A 74 -13.42 10.84 -4.56
N ASP A 75 -13.31 10.53 -5.86
CA ASP A 75 -14.45 10.06 -6.63
C ASP A 75 -14.72 8.55 -6.41
N ILE A 76 -15.99 8.23 -6.26
CA ILE A 76 -16.48 6.86 -6.03
C ILE A 76 -17.08 6.24 -7.30
N GLN A 77 -17.18 7.00 -8.40
CA GLN A 77 -17.66 6.51 -9.68
C GLN A 77 -16.52 6.11 -10.61
N GLY A 78 -16.80 5.19 -11.52
CA GLY A 78 -15.85 4.70 -12.52
C GLY A 78 -15.29 3.31 -12.23
N GLU A 79 -14.63 2.74 -13.23
CA GLU A 79 -14.09 1.39 -13.17
C GLU A 79 -12.84 1.33 -12.28
N LEU A 80 -12.78 0.34 -11.38
CA LEU A 80 -11.62 0.11 -10.54
C LEU A 80 -10.45 -0.45 -11.36
N THR A 81 -9.24 0.01 -11.05
CA THR A 81 -8.03 -0.57 -11.64
C THR A 81 -7.86 -2.04 -11.24
N GLU A 82 -7.08 -2.79 -12.02
CA GLU A 82 -6.88 -4.23 -11.77
C GLU A 82 -6.16 -4.52 -10.45
N TRP A 83 -5.39 -3.58 -9.92
CA TRP A 83 -4.69 -3.70 -8.64
C TRP A 83 -5.51 -3.18 -7.46
N SER A 84 -6.65 -2.51 -7.68
CA SER A 84 -7.48 -2.03 -6.59
C SER A 84 -8.07 -3.19 -5.78
N VAL A 85 -8.02 -3.05 -4.45
CA VAL A 85 -8.72 -3.96 -3.55
C VAL A 85 -10.22 -3.96 -3.86
N ARG A 86 -10.83 -5.13 -3.70
CA ARG A 86 -12.26 -5.31 -3.89
C ARG A 86 -12.98 -5.16 -2.54
N PRO A 87 -14.21 -4.62 -2.51
CA PRO A 87 -15.05 -4.60 -1.32
C PRO A 87 -15.32 -6.00 -0.76
#